data_AF-A0A3M1H3A3-F1
#
_entry.id   AF-A0A3M1H3A3-F1
#
_cell.length_a   1.000
_cell.length_b   1.000
_cell.length_c   1.000
_cell.angle_alpha   90.00
_cell.angle_beta   90.00
_cell.angle_gamma   90.00
#
_symmetry.space_group_name_H-M   'P 1'
#
loop_
_entity.id
_entity.type
_entity.pdbx_description
1 polymer ?
#
loop_
_entity_poly.entity_id
_entity_poly.type
_entity_poly.pdbx_seq_one_letter_code
_entity_poly.pdbx_strand_id
1 'polypeptide(L)'
;APDKARTTRWIVGASAFVLVAYGAYGLYYTFGEAMRAPIGGWKPLGDEFPISWAFVLSALWLLVGTAAVWYGVNHRRLVEFFHETEVELSKVSWASKNEVIGSSVVVLVVTFVLAVWIGLLDRSFLALFQKLGY
;
A
#
# COMPACT_ATOMS: atom_id res chain seq x y z
N ALA A 1 14.51 18.11 -19.22
CA ALA A 1 13.39 18.18 -18.26
C ALA A 1 13.90 18.09 -16.81
N PRO A 2 14.71 19.04 -16.33
CA PRO A 2 15.27 19.02 -14.97
C PRO A 2 14.21 19.18 -13.86
N ASP A 3 13.05 19.75 -14.20
CA ASP A 3 12.00 20.08 -13.22
C ASP A 3 11.16 18.86 -12.79
N LYS A 4 10.92 17.91 -13.70
CA LYS A 4 10.12 16.70 -13.40
C LYS A 4 10.81 15.80 -12.37
N ALA A 5 12.12 15.62 -12.47
CA ALA A 5 12.90 14.80 -11.55
C ALA A 5 12.90 15.37 -10.12
N ARG A 6 12.81 16.71 -9.96
CA ARG A 6 12.71 17.35 -8.64
C ARG A 6 11.35 17.05 -8.01
N THR A 7 10.27 17.19 -8.76
CA THR A 7 8.90 16.97 -8.28
C THR A 7 8.66 15.52 -7.89
N THR A 8 9.12 14.54 -8.68
CA THR A 8 8.98 13.11 -8.36
C THR A 8 9.63 12.75 -7.03
N ARG A 9 10.81 13.32 -6.73
CA ARG A 9 11.53 13.05 -5.47
C ARG A 9 10.80 13.59 -4.25
N TRP A 10 10.22 14.79 -4.35
CA TRP A 10 9.40 15.36 -3.27
C TRP A 10 8.12 14.57 -3.04
N ILE A 11 7.45 14.09 -4.09
CA ILE A 11 6.24 13.28 -3.97
C ILE A 11 6.54 11.94 -3.29
N VAL A 12 7.60 11.24 -3.72
CA VAL A 12 8.01 9.95 -3.12
C VAL A 12 8.47 10.15 -1.66
N GLY A 13 9.21 11.22 -1.38
CA GLY A 13 9.62 11.56 -0.02
C GLY A 13 8.43 11.88 0.88
N ALA A 14 7.46 12.66 0.39
CA ALA A 14 6.26 13.01 1.14
C ALA A 14 5.37 11.80 1.41
N SER A 15 5.13 10.92 0.42
CA SER A 15 4.32 9.72 0.62
C SER A 15 4.98 8.73 1.59
N ALA A 16 6.29 8.52 1.47
CA ALA A 16 7.03 7.67 2.39
C ALA A 16 7.06 8.26 3.82
N PHE A 17 7.18 9.59 3.96
CA PHE A 17 7.09 10.26 5.25
C PHE A 17 5.70 10.07 5.90
N VAL A 18 4.61 10.18 5.13
CA VAL A 18 3.26 9.92 5.64
C VAL A 18 3.13 8.49 6.18
N LEU A 19 3.70 7.50 5.49
CA LEU A 19 3.72 6.10 5.95
C LEU A 19 4.55 5.93 7.22
N VAL A 20 5.71 6.59 7.32
CA VAL A 20 6.55 6.57 8.53
C VAL A 20 5.81 7.21 9.71
N ALA A 21 5.11 8.33 9.48
CA ALA A 21 4.32 9.01 10.50
C ALA A 21 3.12 8.17 10.95
N TYR A 22 2.43 7.53 10.02
CA TYR A 22 1.36 6.59 10.33
C TYR A 22 1.88 5.37 11.11
N GLY A 23 3.05 4.86 10.74
CA GLY A 23 3.73 3.78 11.46
C GLY A 23 4.07 4.18 12.90
N ALA A 24 4.56 5.40 13.13
CA ALA A 24 4.83 5.90 14.46
C ALA A 24 3.57 6.07 15.31
N TYR A 25 2.49 6.59 14.71
CA TYR A 25 1.18 6.64 15.34
C TYR A 25 0.72 5.23 15.74
N GLY A 26 0.70 4.28 14.80
CA GLY A 26 0.31 2.89 15.08
C GLY A 26 1.18 2.21 16.13
N LEU A 27 2.49 2.49 16.14
CA LEU A 27 3.42 1.93 17.12
C LEU A 27 3.10 2.40 18.55
N TYR A 28 2.80 3.70 18.71
CA TYR A 28 2.34 4.26 19.99
C TYR A 28 1.07 3.56 20.51
N TYR A 29 0.12 3.25 19.62
CA TYR A 29 -1.13 2.56 19.97
C TYR A 29 -0.99 1.04 20.15
N THR A 30 0.08 0.43 19.65
CA THR A 30 0.33 -1.01 19.82
C THR A 30 0.94 -1.35 21.18
N PHE A 31 1.68 -0.41 21.78
CA PHE A 31 2.35 -0.66 23.05
C PHE A 31 1.38 -0.82 24.24
N GLY A 32 1.62 -1.83 25.08
CA GLY A 32 0.84 -2.11 26.28
C GLY A 32 1.05 -1.07 27.40
N GLU A 33 0.23 -1.14 28.46
CA GLU A 33 0.20 -0.13 29.53
C GLU A 33 1.56 0.12 30.21
N ALA A 34 2.38 -0.94 30.37
CA ALA A 34 3.71 -0.83 30.95
C ALA A 34 4.64 0.11 30.17
N MET A 35 4.51 0.19 28.85
CA MET A 35 5.32 1.09 28.02
C MET A 35 4.71 2.49 27.87
N ARG A 36 3.42 2.64 28.16
CA ARG A 36 2.74 3.95 28.24
C ARG A 36 2.83 4.60 29.62
N ALA A 37 3.31 3.88 30.63
CA ALA A 37 3.59 4.44 31.93
C ALA A 37 4.64 5.57 31.82
N PRO A 38 4.47 6.69 32.55
CA PRO A 38 5.43 7.79 32.57
C PRO A 38 6.79 7.32 33.08
N ILE A 39 7.87 7.68 32.38
CA ILE A 39 9.23 7.41 32.84
C ILE A 39 9.73 8.63 33.61
N GLY A 40 9.63 8.56 34.93
CA GLY A 40 9.98 9.68 35.80
C GLY A 40 8.96 10.83 35.71
N GLY A 41 8.88 11.63 36.77
CA GLY A 41 7.91 12.75 36.88
C GLY A 41 8.23 13.97 36.01
N TRP A 42 9.11 13.84 35.02
CA TRP A 42 9.46 14.92 34.11
C TRP A 42 8.39 15.08 33.03
N LYS A 43 7.66 16.20 33.11
CA LYS A 43 6.49 16.51 32.27
C LYS A 43 6.70 17.84 31.54
N PRO A 44 7.42 17.85 30.41
CA PRO A 44 7.78 19.08 29.70
C PRO A 44 6.59 19.76 28.99
N LEU A 45 5.48 19.04 28.78
CA LEU A 45 4.32 19.51 28.03
C LEU A 45 2.99 19.33 28.81
N GLY A 46 3.06 19.41 30.15
CA GLY A 46 1.91 19.27 31.04
C GLY A 46 1.56 17.81 31.42
N ASP A 47 0.55 17.66 32.27
CA ASP A 47 0.10 16.35 32.79
C ASP A 47 -0.55 15.45 31.72
N GLU A 48 -0.93 16.04 30.59
CA GLU A 48 -1.60 15.36 29.48
C GLU A 48 -0.65 14.55 28.60
N PHE A 49 0.65 14.88 28.59
CA PHE A 49 1.68 14.19 27.79
C PHE A 49 2.88 13.76 28.65
N PRO A 50 2.70 12.72 29.50
CA PRO A 50 3.85 12.11 30.17
C PRO A 50 4.82 11.52 29.16
N ILE A 51 6.13 11.74 29.35
CA ILE A 51 7.16 11.09 28.53
C ILE A 51 7.18 9.60 28.91
N SER A 52 6.60 8.77 28.05
CA SER A 52 6.55 7.31 28.23
C SER A 52 7.52 6.60 27.28
N TRP A 53 7.88 5.34 27.56
CA TRP A 53 8.75 4.56 26.67
C TRP A 53 8.14 4.41 25.28
N ALA A 54 6.81 4.31 25.19
CA ALA A 54 6.07 4.32 23.93
C ALA A 54 6.32 5.60 23.10
N PHE A 55 6.41 6.77 23.75
CA PHE A 55 6.70 8.03 23.06
C PHE A 55 8.14 8.05 22.54
N VAL A 56 9.11 7.64 23.37
CA VAL A 56 10.53 7.58 22.99
C VAL A 56 10.75 6.67 21.79
N LEU A 57 10.16 5.47 21.81
CA LEU A 57 10.29 4.51 20.71
C LEU A 57 9.59 4.98 19.43
N SER A 58 8.44 5.63 19.55
CA SER A 58 7.71 6.19 18.40
C SER A 58 8.43 7.40 17.79
N ALA A 59 9.03 8.25 18.63
CA ALA A 59 9.87 9.37 18.20
C ALA A 59 11.15 8.86 17.53
N LEU A 60 11.79 7.82 18.10
CA LEU A 60 12.95 7.17 17.50
C LEU A 60 12.60 6.56 16.13
N TRP A 61 11.45 5.89 16.03
CA TRP A 61 10.95 5.36 14.75
C TRP A 61 10.73 6.47 13.71
N LEU A 62 10.12 7.60 14.10
CA LEU A 62 9.96 8.76 13.22
C LEU A 62 11.30 9.29 12.71
N LEU A 63 12.27 9.49 13.62
CA LEU A 63 13.57 10.05 13.28
C LEU A 63 14.35 9.13 12.36
N VAL A 64 14.43 7.84 12.70
CA VAL A 64 15.12 6.83 11.89
C VAL A 64 14.41 6.65 10.55
N GLY A 65 13.08 6.56 10.54
CA GLY A 65 12.30 6.43 9.32
C GLY A 65 12.44 7.64 8.39
N THR A 66 12.42 8.86 8.94
CA THR A 66 12.62 10.09 8.14
C THR A 66 14.03 10.16 7.58
N ALA A 67 15.05 9.81 8.36
CA ALA A 67 16.43 9.75 7.89
C ALA A 67 16.62 8.69 6.79
N ALA A 68 15.99 7.52 6.94
CA ALA A 68 16.01 6.46 5.93
C ALA A 68 15.32 6.89 4.63
N VAL A 69 14.15 7.55 4.71
CA VAL A 69 13.45 8.13 3.55
C VAL A 69 14.34 9.16 2.86
N TRP A 70 14.97 10.05 3.61
CA TRP A 70 15.87 11.06 3.06
C TRP A 70 17.06 10.43 2.33
N TYR A 71 17.70 9.41 2.93
CA TYR A 71 18.81 8.70 2.32
C TYR A 71 18.38 7.94 1.05
N GLY A 72 17.23 7.26 1.09
CA GLY A 72 16.69 6.51 -0.05
C GLY A 72 16.33 7.41 -1.23
N VAL A 73 15.58 8.50 -1.00
CA VAL A 73 15.20 9.45 -2.06
C VAL A 73 16.42 10.18 -2.65
N ASN A 74 17.50 10.31 -1.87
CA ASN A 74 18.74 10.89 -2.36
C ASN A 74 19.71 9.89 -3.01
N HIS A 75 19.37 8.61 -3.04
CA HIS A 75 20.26 7.58 -3.57
C HIS A 75 20.32 7.61 -5.10
N ARG A 76 21.52 7.87 -5.67
CA ARG A 76 21.70 8.08 -7.13
C ARG A 76 21.20 6.91 -7.97
N ARG A 77 21.49 5.67 -7.55
CA ARG A 77 21.06 4.45 -8.29
C ARG A 77 19.55 4.31 -8.39
N LEU A 78 18.79 4.69 -7.36
CA LEU A 78 17.32 4.60 -7.39
C LEU A 78 16.75 5.59 -8.39
N VAL A 79 17.30 6.81 -8.43
CA VAL A 79 16.87 7.84 -9.39
C VAL A 79 17.19 7.41 -10.83
N GLU A 80 18.39 6.88 -11.07
CA GLU A 80 18.78 6.34 -12.39
C GLU A 80 17.88 5.18 -12.82
N PHE A 81 17.58 4.24 -11.92
CA PHE A 81 16.68 3.11 -12.19
C PHE A 81 15.27 3.55 -12.58
N PHE A 82 14.67 4.50 -11.85
CA PHE A 82 13.33 5.00 -12.21
C PHE A 82 13.34 5.75 -13.53
N HIS A 83 14.40 6.50 -13.82
CA HIS A 83 14.56 7.18 -15.10
C HIS A 83 14.69 6.17 -16.26
N GLU A 84 15.54 5.16 -16.13
CA GLU A 84 15.69 4.09 -17.12
C GLU A 84 14.38 3.33 -17.33
N THR A 85 13.66 3.04 -16.24
CA THR A 85 12.34 2.40 -16.29
C THR A 85 11.32 3.29 -17.01
N GLU A 86 11.28 4.59 -16.76
CA GLU A 86 10.39 5.52 -17.47
C GLU A 86 10.70 5.52 -18.99
N VAL A 87 11.98 5.56 -19.34
CA VAL A 87 12.42 5.49 -20.75
C VAL A 87 12.04 4.15 -21.37
N GLU A 88 12.22 3.03 -20.68
CA GLU A 88 11.88 1.70 -21.21
C GLU A 88 10.37 1.50 -21.33
N LEU A 89 9.59 1.92 -20.32
CA LEU A 89 8.12 1.90 -20.35
C LEU A 89 7.55 2.80 -21.45
N SER A 90 8.26 3.86 -21.84
CA SER A 90 7.85 4.71 -22.96
C SER A 90 7.97 4.03 -24.32
N LYS A 91 8.79 2.97 -24.43
CA LYS A 91 8.92 2.16 -25.65
C LYS A 91 7.83 1.09 -25.76
N VAL A 92 7.16 0.77 -24.65
CA VAL A 92 6.07 -0.19 -24.65
C VAL A 92 4.86 0.45 -25.33
N SER A 93 4.41 -0.16 -26.43
CA SER A 93 3.18 0.23 -27.11
C SER A 93 1.97 -0.20 -26.25
N TRP A 94 1.52 0.69 -25.38
CA TRP A 94 0.29 0.46 -24.61
C TRP A 94 -0.92 0.36 -25.53
N ALA A 95 -1.73 -0.68 -25.33
CA ALA A 95 -2.99 -0.88 -26.05
C ALA A 95 -3.89 0.35 -25.93
N SER A 96 -4.58 0.71 -27.00
CA SER A 96 -5.49 1.86 -26.98
C SER A 96 -6.65 1.60 -26.02
N LYS A 97 -7.27 2.65 -25.45
CA LYS A 97 -8.43 2.51 -24.54
C LYS A 97 -9.52 1.61 -25.12
N ASN A 98 -9.75 1.69 -26.43
CA ASN A 98 -10.76 0.90 -27.14
C ASN A 98 -10.39 -0.59 -27.19
N GLU A 99 -9.11 -0.93 -27.30
CA GLU A 99 -8.62 -2.31 -27.34
C GLU A 99 -8.68 -2.99 -25.96
N VAL A 100 -8.38 -2.23 -24.90
CA VAL A 100 -8.54 -2.71 -23.51
C VAL A 100 -10.01 -2.97 -23.18
N ILE A 101 -10.91 -2.08 -23.61
CA ILE A 101 -12.36 -2.27 -23.46
C ILE A 101 -12.83 -3.47 -24.29
N GLY A 102 -12.40 -3.57 -25.54
CA GLY A 102 -12.74 -4.70 -26.41
C GLY A 102 -12.35 -6.05 -25.81
N SER A 103 -11.11 -6.18 -25.34
CA SER A 103 -10.62 -7.42 -24.71
C SER A 103 -11.34 -7.73 -23.38
N SER A 104 -11.65 -6.73 -22.56
CA SER A 104 -12.39 -6.92 -21.31
C SER A 104 -13.85 -7.34 -21.56
N VAL A 105 -14.50 -6.79 -22.58
CA VAL A 105 -15.86 -7.17 -22.97
C VAL A 105 -15.91 -8.63 -23.44
N VAL A 106 -14.93 -9.07 -24.22
CA VAL A 106 -14.83 -10.48 -24.63
C VAL A 106 -14.71 -11.39 -23.41
N VAL A 107 -13.83 -11.05 -22.46
CA VAL A 107 -13.68 -11.82 -21.22
C VAL A 107 -15.00 -11.86 -20.43
N LEU A 108 -15.68 -10.72 -20.26
CA LEU A 108 -16.97 -10.65 -19.58
C LEU A 108 -18.02 -11.57 -20.22
N VAL A 109 -18.11 -11.57 -21.56
CA VAL A 109 -19.06 -12.43 -22.28
C VAL A 109 -18.72 -13.90 -22.08
N VAL A 110 -17.46 -14.30 -22.22
CA VAL A 110 -17.02 -15.69 -22.04
C VAL A 110 -17.28 -16.16 -20.60
N THR A 111 -16.93 -15.34 -19.60
CA THR A 111 -17.20 -15.64 -18.19
C THR A 111 -18.70 -15.76 -17.92
N PHE A 112 -19.53 -14.89 -18.51
CA PHE A 112 -20.99 -14.98 -18.36
C PHE A 112 -21.57 -16.27 -18.95
N VAL A 113 -21.13 -16.65 -20.15
CA VAL A 113 -21.56 -17.92 -20.79
C VAL A 113 -21.15 -19.12 -19.94
N LEU A 114 -19.92 -19.14 -19.43
CA LEU A 114 -19.45 -20.20 -18.53
C LEU A 114 -20.26 -20.24 -17.23
N ALA A 115 -20.57 -19.09 -16.63
CA ALA A 115 -21.37 -19.00 -15.42
C ALA A 115 -22.79 -19.57 -15.64
N VAL A 116 -23.42 -19.26 -16.76
CA VAL A 116 -24.73 -19.82 -17.13
C VAL A 116 -24.62 -21.33 -17.32
N TRP A 117 -23.58 -21.82 -18.02
CA TRP A 117 -23.37 -23.24 -18.26
C TRP A 117 -23.17 -24.03 -16.97
N ILE A 118 -22.26 -23.58 -16.10
CA ILE A 118 -22.01 -24.20 -14.79
C ILE A 118 -23.27 -24.14 -13.94
N GLY A 119 -23.95 -22.99 -13.87
CA GLY A 119 -25.20 -22.86 -13.11
C GLY A 119 -26.36 -23.71 -13.66
N LEU A 120 -26.32 -24.12 -14.92
CA LEU A 120 -27.27 -25.10 -15.47
C LEU A 120 -26.90 -26.52 -15.03
N LEU A 121 -25.61 -26.87 -15.09
CA LEU A 121 -25.09 -28.16 -14.64
C LEU A 121 -25.33 -28.37 -13.14
N ASP A 122 -25.08 -27.37 -12.31
CA ASP A 122 -25.32 -27.47 -10.86
C ASP A 122 -26.80 -27.77 -10.57
N ARG A 123 -27.72 -27.11 -11.29
CA ARG A 123 -29.17 -27.36 -11.14
C ARG A 123 -29.57 -28.75 -11.66
N SER A 124 -28.99 -29.21 -12.76
CA SER A 124 -29.31 -30.54 -13.30
C SER A 124 -28.77 -31.66 -12.41
N PHE A 125 -27.55 -31.52 -11.87
CA PHE A 125 -27.00 -32.44 -10.88
C PHE A 125 -27.82 -32.43 -9.59
N LEU A 126 -28.20 -31.26 -9.08
CA LEU A 126 -29.06 -31.17 -7.88
C LEU A 126 -30.39 -31.90 -8.08
N ALA A 127 -31.06 -31.66 -9.22
CA ALA A 127 -32.31 -32.33 -9.54
C ALA A 127 -32.14 -33.85 -9.72
N LEU A 128 -31.01 -34.30 -10.27
CA LEU A 128 -30.68 -35.71 -10.43
C LEU A 128 -30.46 -36.39 -9.06
N PHE A 129 -29.69 -35.79 -8.17
CA PHE A 129 -29.45 -36.31 -6.82
C PHE A 129 -30.74 -36.38 -5.99
N GLN A 130 -31.58 -35.35 -6.06
CA GLN A 130 -32.91 -35.36 -5.42
C GLN A 130 -33.80 -36.52 -5.91
N LYS A 131 -33.75 -36.85 -7.20
CA LYS A 131 -34.49 -38.00 -7.75
C LYS A 131 -33.91 -39.35 -7.33
N LEU A 132 -32.61 -39.41 -7.04
CA LEU A 132 -31.92 -40.61 -6.57
C LEU A 132 -32.08 -40.85 -5.05
N GLY A 133 -32.76 -39.95 -4.32
CA GLY A 133 -33.11 -40.14 -2.91
C GLY A 133 -31.99 -39.82 -1.92
N TYR A 134 -30.96 -39.08 -2.35
CA TYR A 134 -29.96 -38.44 -1.48
C TYR A 134 -30.27 -36.96 -1.27
#